data_AF-A0A3D4KLY8-F1
#
_entry.id   AF-A0A3D4KLY8-F1
#
_cell.length_a   1.000
_cell.length_b   1.000
_cell.length_c   1.000
_cell.angle_alpha   90.00
_cell.angle_beta   90.00
_cell.angle_gamma   90.00
#
_symmetry.space_group_name_H-M   'P 1'
#
loop_
_entity.id
_entity.type
_entity.pdbx_description
1 polymer ?
#
loop_
_entity_poly.entity_id
_entity_poly.type
_entity_poly.pdbx_seq_one_letter_code
_entity_poly.pdbx_strand_id
1 'polypeptide(L)'
;MLSKLFKMMGVCGLIGLIGSAQAAGSWSTSVPGVMVAMSDRETRSQSMTPPDSVQVHNRVIDRIHWQLEAPPGSAINAWLCHPEQCVALSGGRGTVTELAGRQVSAPLQFRFKLLPGQRPVRVQGLQVIVNYQ
;
A
#
# COMPACT_ATOMS: atom_id res chain seq x y z
N MET A 1 -57.67 -41.07 28.09
CA MET A 1 -56.63 -41.58 27.16
C MET A 1 -56.36 -40.48 26.13
N LEU A 2 -55.49 -39.54 26.48
CA LEU A 2 -54.13 -39.39 25.94
C LEU A 2 -54.08 -38.99 24.44
N SER A 3 -54.07 -37.66 24.24
CA SER A 3 -53.30 -36.87 23.28
C SER A 3 -52.46 -37.60 22.22
N LYS A 4 -52.60 -37.20 20.96
CA LYS A 4 -51.50 -37.17 19.99
C LYS A 4 -51.47 -35.84 19.23
N LEU A 5 -50.93 -34.86 19.95
CA LEU A 5 -50.05 -33.77 19.52
C LEU A 5 -49.81 -33.59 18.01
N PHE A 6 -50.30 -32.43 17.55
CA PHE A 6 -49.77 -31.57 16.50
C PHE A 6 -48.24 -31.69 16.36
N LYS A 7 -47.75 -32.30 15.27
CA LYS A 7 -46.32 -32.30 14.93
C LYS A 7 -46.07 -31.14 13.97
N MET A 8 -46.01 -29.93 14.54
CA MET A 8 -45.50 -28.75 13.87
C MET A 8 -43.98 -28.93 13.74
N MET A 9 -43.55 -29.47 12.60
CA MET A 9 -42.14 -29.66 12.29
C MET A 9 -41.57 -28.29 11.90
N GLY A 10 -41.05 -27.58 12.89
CA GLY A 10 -40.35 -26.32 12.72
C GLY A 10 -39.10 -26.52 11.86
N VAL A 11 -39.05 -25.83 10.72
CA VAL A 11 -37.84 -25.65 9.93
C VAL A 11 -36.98 -24.62 10.67
N CYS A 12 -35.99 -25.09 11.42
CA CYS A 12 -34.96 -24.26 12.02
C CYS A 12 -34.05 -23.74 10.89
N GLY A 13 -34.28 -22.49 10.46
CA GLY A 13 -33.45 -21.84 9.46
C GLY A 13 -32.06 -21.54 10.02
N LEU A 14 -31.06 -22.35 9.64
CA LEU A 14 -29.66 -21.93 9.72
C LEU A 14 -29.42 -20.89 8.62
N ILE A 15 -29.67 -19.62 8.93
CA ILE A 15 -29.12 -18.51 8.13
C ILE A 15 -27.65 -18.41 8.50
N GLY A 16 -26.80 -19.12 7.77
CA GLY A 16 -25.35 -18.96 7.86
C GLY A 16 -24.97 -17.53 7.48
N LEU A 17 -24.28 -16.83 8.38
CA LEU A 17 -23.60 -15.59 8.08
C LEU A 17 -22.47 -15.90 7.09
N ILE A 18 -22.77 -15.81 5.79
CA ILE A 18 -21.74 -15.86 4.74
C ILE A 18 -21.02 -14.52 4.78
N GLY A 19 -20.04 -14.39 5.68
CA GLY A 19 -19.10 -13.28 5.63
C GLY A 19 -18.37 -13.31 4.30
N SER A 20 -18.48 -12.25 3.51
CA SER A 20 -17.75 -12.12 2.25
C SER A 20 -16.25 -12.06 2.56
N ALA A 21 -15.56 -13.19 2.43
CA ALA A 21 -14.11 -13.23 2.50
C ALA A 21 -13.57 -12.46 1.29
N GLN A 22 -13.14 -11.21 1.52
CA GLN A 22 -12.44 -10.44 0.52
C GLN A 22 -11.10 -11.13 0.24
N ALA A 23 -10.89 -11.53 -1.02
CA ALA A 23 -9.67 -12.25 -1.41
C ALA A 23 -8.48 -11.31 -1.28
N ALA A 24 -7.57 -11.63 -0.35
CA ALA A 24 -6.30 -10.94 -0.21
C ALA A 24 -5.43 -11.17 -1.45
N GLY A 25 -4.65 -10.17 -1.81
CA GLY A 25 -3.71 -10.23 -2.94
C GLY A 25 -2.49 -9.36 -2.72
N SER A 26 -1.56 -9.44 -3.67
CA SER A 26 -0.33 -8.66 -3.64
C SER A 26 0.08 -8.28 -5.06
N TRP A 27 0.59 -7.07 -5.23
CA TRP A 27 1.31 -6.68 -6.44
C TRP A 27 2.61 -6.00 -6.06
N SER A 28 3.60 -6.05 -6.96
CA SER A 28 4.87 -5.38 -6.76
C SER A 28 5.31 -4.68 -8.03
N THR A 29 6.09 -3.62 -7.86
CA THR A 29 6.67 -2.89 -8.98
C THR A 29 7.92 -2.15 -8.53
N SER A 30 8.81 -1.89 -9.47
CA SER A 30 9.97 -1.01 -9.29
C SER A 30 9.95 0.10 -10.33
N VAL A 31 10.54 1.23 -9.98
CA VAL A 31 10.62 2.40 -10.87
C VAL A 31 12.07 2.90 -10.98
N PRO A 32 12.41 3.59 -12.07
CA PRO A 32 13.74 4.17 -12.23
C PRO A 32 14.11 5.10 -11.07
N GLY A 33 15.37 5.04 -10.65
CA GLY A 33 15.92 5.94 -9.65
C GLY A 33 15.97 7.40 -10.11
N VAL A 34 15.90 8.33 -9.17
CA VAL A 34 15.84 9.78 -9.41
C VAL A 34 17.07 10.51 -8.89
N MET A 35 17.39 11.65 -9.50
CA MET A 35 18.38 12.60 -8.97
C MET A 35 17.68 13.62 -8.08
N VAL A 36 17.98 13.62 -6.80
CA VAL A 36 17.45 14.57 -5.81
C VAL A 36 18.47 15.70 -5.65
N ALA A 37 18.22 16.83 -6.31
CA ALA A 37 19.18 17.94 -6.38
C ALA A 37 18.76 19.19 -5.60
N MET A 38 17.47 19.31 -5.24
CA MET A 38 16.89 20.54 -4.70
C MET A 38 16.48 20.34 -3.24
N SER A 39 16.80 21.33 -2.41
CA SER A 39 16.46 21.37 -0.98
C SER A 39 15.21 22.21 -0.68
N ASP A 40 14.69 22.94 -1.66
CA ASP A 40 13.47 23.74 -1.57
C ASP A 40 12.26 23.01 -2.18
N ARG A 41 12.49 22.18 -3.21
CA ARG A 41 11.45 21.42 -3.92
C ARG A 41 11.56 19.90 -3.77
N GLU A 42 10.41 19.23 -3.77
CA GLU A 42 10.34 17.77 -3.86
C GLU A 42 10.69 17.24 -5.25
N THR A 43 11.55 16.23 -5.30
CA THR A 43 11.75 15.35 -6.46
C THR A 43 10.80 14.16 -6.34
N ARG A 44 10.08 13.81 -7.40
CA ARG A 44 9.12 12.70 -7.42
C ARG A 44 9.62 11.58 -8.32
N SER A 45 9.42 10.33 -7.91
CA SER A 45 9.59 9.17 -8.79
C SER A 45 8.50 9.13 -9.86
N GLN A 46 8.64 8.20 -10.81
CA GLN A 46 7.50 7.77 -11.62
C GLN A 46 6.39 7.21 -10.70
N SER A 47 5.15 7.30 -11.17
CA SER A 47 4.00 6.69 -10.49
C SER A 47 4.07 5.17 -10.56
N MET A 48 3.74 4.54 -9.45
CA MET A 48 3.62 3.09 -9.29
C MET A 48 2.14 2.76 -9.17
N THR A 49 1.62 2.04 -10.15
CA THR A 49 0.24 1.52 -10.17
C THR A 49 0.26 0.00 -10.24
N PRO A 50 -0.82 -0.67 -9.80
CA PRO A 50 -0.98 -2.09 -10.04
C PRO A 50 -0.81 -2.41 -11.54
N PRO A 51 -0.13 -3.50 -11.91
CA PRO A 51 -0.09 -3.98 -13.29
C PRO A 51 -1.50 -4.30 -13.81
N ASP A 52 -1.76 -4.10 -15.09
CA ASP A 52 -3.09 -4.33 -15.71
C ASP A 52 -3.61 -5.77 -15.53
N SER A 53 -2.72 -6.74 -15.32
CA SER A 53 -3.07 -8.14 -15.04
C SER A 53 -3.64 -8.36 -13.64
N VAL A 54 -3.47 -7.41 -12.71
CA VAL A 54 -3.92 -7.52 -11.32
C VAL A 54 -5.26 -6.80 -11.16
N GLN A 55 -6.31 -7.58 -10.90
CA GLN A 55 -7.65 -7.03 -10.66
C GLN A 55 -7.78 -6.49 -9.24
N VAL A 56 -7.77 -5.17 -9.11
CA VAL A 56 -7.80 -4.49 -7.81
C VAL A 56 -9.02 -3.58 -7.59
N HIS A 57 -10.06 -3.73 -8.42
CA HIS A 57 -11.28 -2.94 -8.29
C HIS A 57 -11.91 -3.14 -6.90
N ASN A 58 -12.26 -2.02 -6.25
CA ASN A 58 -12.84 -1.96 -4.90
C ASN A 58 -12.01 -2.65 -3.80
N ARG A 59 -10.71 -2.85 -4.04
CA ARG A 59 -9.78 -3.35 -3.04
C ARG A 59 -9.14 -2.20 -2.28
N VAL A 60 -8.68 -2.48 -1.07
CA VAL A 60 -7.97 -1.51 -0.23
C VAL A 60 -6.62 -2.03 0.17
N ILE A 61 -5.68 -1.10 0.33
CA ILE A 61 -4.34 -1.40 0.84
C ILE A 61 -4.48 -1.99 2.25
N ASP A 62 -3.76 -3.08 2.52
CA ASP A 62 -3.52 -3.59 3.87
C ASP A 62 -2.16 -3.08 4.37
N ARG A 63 -1.11 -3.32 3.58
CA ARG A 63 0.27 -2.99 3.94
C ARG A 63 1.14 -2.83 2.71
N ILE A 64 2.10 -1.92 2.79
CA ILE A 64 3.11 -1.74 1.73
C ILE A 64 4.49 -2.03 2.31
N HIS A 65 5.21 -2.99 1.74
CA HIS A 65 6.64 -3.11 1.92
C HIS A 65 7.34 -2.24 0.88
N TRP A 66 8.38 -1.52 1.29
CA TRP A 66 9.09 -0.61 0.42
C TRP A 66 10.60 -0.74 0.61
N GLN A 67 11.33 -0.36 -0.44
CA GLN A 67 12.77 -0.19 -0.39
C GLN A 67 13.22 0.96 -1.31
N LEU A 68 14.36 1.52 -0.96
CA LEU A 68 15.11 2.53 -1.69
C LEU A 68 16.58 2.46 -1.28
N GLU A 69 17.46 2.89 -2.17
CA GLU A 69 18.89 2.96 -1.92
C GLU A 69 19.36 4.40 -2.12
N ALA A 70 20.01 4.94 -1.10
CA ALA A 70 20.74 6.19 -1.18
C ALA A 70 22.22 5.93 -0.80
N PRO A 71 23.17 6.66 -1.39
CA PRO A 71 24.57 6.59 -1.01
C PRO A 71 24.75 6.79 0.50
N PRO A 72 25.67 6.05 1.14
CA PRO A 72 25.94 6.23 2.58
C PRO A 72 26.25 7.68 2.93
N GLY A 73 25.70 8.14 4.06
CA GLY A 73 25.87 9.53 4.52
C GLY A 73 25.01 10.58 3.80
N SER A 74 24.19 10.17 2.83
CA SER A 74 23.22 11.07 2.19
C SER A 74 22.16 11.51 3.19
N ALA A 75 21.97 12.82 3.35
CA ALA A 75 20.88 13.37 4.15
C ALA A 75 19.74 13.81 3.22
N ILE A 76 18.73 12.94 3.08
CA ILE A 76 17.50 13.20 2.32
C ILE A 76 16.28 12.89 3.20
N ASN A 77 15.22 13.65 3.01
CA ASN A 77 13.90 13.24 3.46
C ASN A 77 13.23 12.42 2.36
N ALA A 78 12.56 11.34 2.75
CA ALA A 78 11.85 10.44 1.84
C ALA A 78 10.42 10.21 2.33
N TRP A 79 9.48 10.12 1.39
CA TRP A 79 8.08 9.81 1.66
C TRP A 79 7.54 8.83 0.64
N LEU A 80 6.61 7.97 1.06
CA LEU A 80 5.74 7.23 0.17
C LEU A 80 4.37 7.90 0.16
N CYS A 81 3.94 8.36 -1.00
CA CYS A 81 2.74 9.14 -1.17
C CYS A 81 1.66 8.39 -1.94
N HIS A 82 0.51 8.28 -1.30
CA HIS A 82 -0.81 8.06 -1.91
C HIS A 82 -1.46 9.43 -2.18
N PRO A 83 -2.43 9.57 -3.12
CA PRO A 83 -3.08 10.86 -3.38
C PRO A 83 -3.69 11.52 -2.14
N GLU A 84 -4.16 10.73 -1.19
CA GLU A 84 -4.78 11.21 0.04
C GLU A 84 -3.78 11.47 1.19
N GLN A 85 -2.59 10.88 1.16
CA GLN A 85 -1.67 10.89 2.30
C GLN A 85 -0.23 10.53 1.90
N CYS A 86 0.75 11.21 2.52
CA CYS A 86 2.16 10.85 2.44
C CYS A 86 2.66 10.34 3.79
N VAL A 87 3.46 9.28 3.78
CA VAL A 87 4.08 8.68 4.97
C VAL A 87 5.59 8.86 4.89
N ALA A 88 6.20 9.41 5.95
CA ALA A 88 7.63 9.58 6.03
C ALA A 88 8.33 8.22 6.13
N LEU A 89 9.43 8.06 5.41
CA LEU A 89 10.21 6.82 5.35
C LEU A 89 11.53 7.02 6.07
N SER A 90 11.95 6.01 6.83
CA SER A 90 13.22 5.97 7.54
C SER A 90 14.03 4.75 7.13
N GLY A 91 15.30 4.93 6.77
CA GLY A 91 16.18 3.86 6.31
C GLY A 91 15.98 3.52 4.83
N GLY A 92 16.59 2.41 4.39
CA GLY A 92 16.55 1.95 3.00
C GLY A 92 15.44 0.95 2.69
N ARG A 93 14.71 0.46 3.71
CA ARG A 93 13.58 -0.45 3.54
C ARG A 93 12.69 -0.42 4.75
N GLY A 94 11.43 -0.81 4.57
CA GLY A 94 10.50 -0.91 5.68
C GLY A 94 9.11 -1.29 5.24
N THR A 95 8.17 -0.93 6.10
CA THR A 95 6.76 -1.23 5.95
C THR A 95 5.95 0.03 6.26
N VAL A 96 4.89 0.27 5.50
CA VAL A 96 3.89 1.32 5.73
C VAL A 96 2.53 0.66 5.96
N THR A 97 1.88 0.98 7.07
CA THR A 97 0.52 0.54 7.42
C THR A 97 -0.46 1.70 7.56
N GLU A 98 0.05 2.93 7.60
CA GLU A 98 -0.71 4.18 7.74
C GLU A 98 -1.51 4.51 6.47
N LEU A 99 -1.26 3.79 5.36
CA LEU A 99 -2.03 3.83 4.13
C LEU A 99 -3.07 2.71 4.03
N ALA A 100 -3.25 1.90 5.09
CA ALA A 100 -4.28 0.87 5.12
C ALA A 100 -5.68 1.46 4.94
N GLY A 101 -6.55 0.74 4.24
CA GLY A 101 -7.92 1.19 3.92
C GLY A 101 -8.02 2.16 2.75
N ARG A 102 -6.90 2.67 2.22
CA ARG A 102 -6.87 3.51 1.01
C ARG A 102 -7.02 2.64 -0.25
N GLN A 103 -7.52 3.23 -1.34
CA GLN A 103 -7.71 2.50 -2.60
C GLN A 103 -6.38 1.99 -3.16
N VAL A 104 -6.29 0.69 -3.43
CA VAL A 104 -5.05 0.10 -3.96
C VAL A 104 -4.81 0.42 -5.45
N SER A 105 -5.86 0.82 -6.18
CA SER A 105 -5.76 1.25 -7.59
C SER A 105 -5.11 2.63 -7.76
N ALA A 106 -5.03 3.41 -6.68
CA ALA A 106 -4.48 4.75 -6.74
C ALA A 106 -2.95 4.73 -6.90
N PRO A 107 -2.38 5.70 -7.64
CA PRO A 107 -0.95 5.73 -7.91
C PRO A 107 -0.15 6.06 -6.63
N LEU A 108 0.86 5.25 -6.35
CA LEU A 108 1.86 5.53 -5.33
C LEU A 108 3.07 6.23 -5.93
N GLN A 109 3.70 7.12 -5.18
CA GLN A 109 4.95 7.78 -5.59
C GLN A 109 5.92 7.89 -4.43
N PHE A 110 7.20 7.61 -4.69
CA PHE A 110 8.25 8.07 -3.79
C PHE A 110 8.47 9.56 -4.02
N ARG A 111 8.61 10.30 -2.92
CA ARG A 111 8.98 11.72 -2.95
C ARG A 111 10.21 11.93 -2.09
N PHE A 112 11.07 12.82 -2.54
CA PHE A 112 12.34 13.09 -1.89
C PHE A 112 12.58 14.58 -1.82
N LYS A 113 13.25 15.01 -0.77
CA LYS A 113 13.74 16.38 -0.64
C LYS A 113 15.12 16.33 -0.03
N LEU A 114 16.06 17.04 -0.65
CA LEU A 114 17.42 17.14 -0.15
C LEU A 114 17.44 17.99 1.12
N LEU A 115 18.24 17.63 2.13
CA LEU A 115 18.44 18.55 3.24
C LEU A 115 19.29 19.76 2.78
N PRO A 116 19.07 20.97 3.33
CA PRO A 116 19.88 22.15 2.98
C PRO A 116 21.38 21.89 3.16
N GLY A 117 22.19 22.37 2.22
CA GLY A 117 23.65 22.24 2.25
C GLY A 117 24.20 20.90 1.78
N GLN A 118 23.35 19.94 1.41
CA GLN A 118 23.80 18.66 0.85
C GLN A 118 24.07 18.76 -0.65
N ARG A 119 24.89 17.84 -1.16
CA ARG A 119 25.13 17.68 -2.60
C ARG A 119 24.00 16.87 -3.24
N PRO A 120 23.73 17.01 -4.56
CA PRO A 120 22.76 16.17 -5.24
C PRO A 120 23.01 14.68 -5.04
N VAL A 121 21.94 13.92 -4.79
CA VAL A 121 22.00 12.49 -4.49
C VAL A 121 21.22 11.69 -5.54
N ARG A 122 21.81 10.61 -6.04
CA ARG A 122 21.08 9.61 -6.82
C ARG A 122 20.40 8.63 -5.86
N VAL A 123 19.08 8.57 -5.87
CA VAL A 123 18.32 7.53 -5.17
C VAL A 123 17.88 6.48 -6.17
N GLN A 124 18.05 5.20 -5.85
CA GLN A 124 17.77 4.08 -6.74
C GLN A 124 17.09 2.93 -5.99
N GLY A 125 16.91 1.78 -6.64
CA GLY A 125 16.31 0.60 -6.00
C GLY A 125 14.87 0.82 -5.52
N LEU A 126 14.15 1.79 -6.11
CA LEU A 126 12.80 2.20 -5.72
C LEU A 126 11.82 1.08 -6.05
N GLN A 127 11.29 0.43 -5.02
CA GLN A 127 10.37 -0.69 -5.19
C GLN A 127 9.33 -0.73 -4.07
N VAL A 128 8.14 -1.19 -4.43
CA VAL A 128 7.06 -1.50 -3.49
C VAL A 128 6.52 -2.92 -3.71
N ILE A 129 6.05 -3.52 -2.62
CA ILE A 129 5.17 -4.69 -2.61
C ILE A 129 3.93 -4.29 -1.82
N VAL A 130 2.78 -4.24 -2.47
CA VAL A 130 1.52 -3.77 -1.91
C VAL A 130 0.61 -4.96 -1.69
N ASN A 131 0.35 -5.27 -0.43
CA ASN A 131 -0.65 -6.24 -0.03
C ASN A 131 -2.00 -5.52 0.11
N TYR A 132 -3.07 -6.17 -0.34
CA TYR A 132 -4.40 -5.62 -0.35
C TYR A 132 -5.45 -6.69 -0.05
N GLN A 133 -6.66 -6.23 0.29
CA GLN A 133 -7.84 -7.06 0.52
C GLN A 133 -9.06 -6.48 -0.16
#